data_AF-F5XLV9-F1
#
_entry.id   AF-F5XLV9-F1
#
_cell.length_a   1.000
_cell.length_b   1.000
_cell.length_c   1.000
_cell.angle_alpha   90.00
_cell.angle_beta   90.00
_cell.angle_gamma   90.00
#
_symmetry.space_group_name_H-M   'P 1'
#
loop_
_entity.id
_entity.type
_entity.pdbx_description
1 polymer ?
#
loop_
_entity_poly.entity_id
_entity_poly.type
_entity_poly.pdbx_seq_one_letter_code
_entity_poly.pdbx_strand_id
1 'polypeptide(L)'
;MTAVSGHDIANGQESLAAVSQPTRPVRAERPDRPERPARPAGRTAGGPAGRRAPAAAPTAPIGPGLAGVPLALEPLNRKDFTSDQEVRWCPGCGDYAVLAAFQGFMPELGIRKENTVIISGIGCSSRFPYYVDSFGMHSIHGRAPAIATGVATAREDAAVFVITGDGDALSIGGNHLIHVLRRNVNLTILLFNNRIYGLTKGQYSPTSEIGKVTKSTPMGSLDNPFNPVSLALGAEATFVARTIDSDRKHLTEVLKAAAAHRGTSFVEIYQNCPIFNDDAFASVKEAETKAEAIIPLQHGEPIRFGVDGAKGVVRNPVSGAFEIVDVDAVGADQLVVHDAHAADPSFAFGLSRLTDSGVLHRAPIGIFRDVEAPAYDDLAREQVKLASAQGSDDDALQALVAGRDTWTVVG
;
A
#
# COMPACT_ATOMS: atom_id res chain seq x y z
N MET A 1 -19.36 -8.18 38.02
CA MET A 1 -20.76 -7.98 38.43
C MET A 1 -20.78 -7.17 39.71
N THR A 2 -20.93 -5.85 39.59
CA THR A 2 -21.53 -4.98 40.62
C THR A 2 -21.92 -3.69 39.93
N ALA A 3 -23.22 -3.45 39.84
CA ALA A 3 -23.80 -2.24 39.29
C ALA A 3 -23.86 -1.17 40.39
N VAL A 4 -23.59 0.09 40.04
CA VAL A 4 -23.97 1.24 40.87
C VAL A 4 -24.80 2.18 39.99
N SER A 5 -26.05 2.33 40.41
CA SER A 5 -27.08 3.23 39.88
C SER A 5 -26.76 4.68 40.21
N GLY A 6 -27.10 5.59 39.30
CA GLY A 6 -27.04 7.03 39.54
C GLY A 6 -28.16 7.54 40.44
N HIS A 7 -27.91 8.67 41.11
CA HIS A 7 -28.77 9.86 41.14
C HIS A 7 -28.02 11.05 41.77
N ASP A 8 -28.38 12.23 41.27
CA ASP A 8 -28.30 13.57 41.88
C ASP A 8 -26.94 14.18 42.25
N ILE A 9 -26.49 15.15 41.45
CA ILE A 9 -26.11 16.48 41.98
C ILE A 9 -26.60 17.56 41.01
N ALA A 10 -27.60 18.32 41.44
CA ALA A 10 -28.01 19.57 40.84
C ALA A 10 -27.28 20.76 41.50
N ASN A 11 -26.99 21.77 40.68
CA ASN A 11 -26.78 23.18 41.00
C ASN A 11 -25.65 23.59 41.95
N GLY A 12 -24.50 23.93 41.36
CA GLY A 12 -23.58 24.94 41.87
C GLY A 12 -23.30 25.97 40.78
N GLN A 13 -23.96 27.14 40.86
CA GLN A 13 -23.57 28.33 40.11
C GLN A 13 -22.31 28.92 40.72
N GLU A 14 -21.25 29.16 39.92
CA GLU A 14 -20.39 30.32 40.10
C GLU A 14 -19.56 30.64 38.84
N SER A 15 -19.60 31.93 38.50
CA SER A 15 -18.80 32.76 37.59
C SER A 15 -17.96 32.09 36.48
N LEU A 16 -18.39 32.29 35.22
CA LEU A 16 -17.50 32.30 34.07
C LEU A 16 -17.42 33.71 33.49
N ALA A 17 -16.20 34.23 33.50
CA ALA A 17 -15.78 35.47 32.87
C ALA A 17 -16.11 35.48 31.37
N ALA A 18 -16.46 36.67 30.88
CA ALA A 18 -16.75 36.94 29.48
C ALA A 18 -15.56 36.55 28.58
N VAL A 19 -15.74 35.51 27.76
CA VAL A 19 -14.88 35.22 26.62
C VAL A 19 -15.44 35.95 25.41
N SER A 20 -14.65 36.87 24.88
CA SER A 20 -14.96 37.63 23.66
C SER A 20 -15.09 36.71 22.46
N GLN A 21 -16.17 36.89 21.69
CA GLN A 21 -16.36 36.23 20.40
C GLN A 21 -15.32 36.75 19.40
N PRO A 22 -14.64 35.88 18.62
CA PRO A 22 -13.83 36.35 17.50
C PRO A 22 -14.73 36.88 16.38
N THR A 23 -14.48 38.12 16.00
CA THR A 23 -15.12 38.82 14.88
C THR A 23 -14.85 38.10 13.56
N ARG A 24 -15.90 37.91 12.75
CA ARG A 24 -15.79 37.41 11.37
C ARG A 24 -14.89 38.35 10.56
N PRO A 25 -13.89 37.86 9.81
CA PRO A 25 -13.17 38.72 8.88
C PRO A 25 -14.08 39.13 7.74
N VAL A 26 -14.11 40.44 7.48
CA VAL A 26 -14.79 41.08 6.36
C VAL A 26 -14.16 40.58 5.05
N ARG A 27 -15.01 40.18 4.12
CA ARG A 27 -14.65 39.68 2.79
C ARG A 27 -13.99 40.83 2.01
N ALA A 28 -12.68 40.74 1.76
CA ALA A 28 -11.98 41.66 0.88
C ALA A 28 -12.51 41.51 -0.56
N GLU A 29 -12.95 42.61 -1.15
CA GLU A 29 -13.34 42.69 -2.56
C GLU A 29 -12.13 42.42 -3.46
N ARG A 30 -12.33 41.61 -4.50
CA ARG A 30 -11.30 41.30 -5.49
C ARG A 30 -11.16 42.49 -6.44
N PRO A 31 -9.93 42.98 -6.74
CA PRO A 31 -9.74 43.94 -7.81
C PRO A 31 -9.92 43.28 -9.17
N ASP A 32 -10.47 44.04 -10.11
CA ASP A 32 -10.78 43.65 -11.48
C ASP A 32 -9.58 43.06 -12.22
N ARG A 33 -9.86 42.03 -13.01
CA ARG A 33 -8.88 41.30 -13.82
C ARG A 33 -8.69 42.05 -15.15
N PRO A 34 -7.46 42.42 -15.55
CA PRO A 34 -7.26 43.05 -16.86
C PRO A 34 -7.51 42.03 -17.98
N GLU A 35 -8.17 42.50 -19.04
CA GLU A 35 -8.51 41.74 -20.25
C GLU A 35 -7.27 41.14 -20.91
N ARG A 36 -7.39 39.88 -21.36
CA ARG A 36 -6.36 39.19 -22.15
C ARG A 36 -6.35 39.72 -23.59
N PRO A 37 -5.18 40.04 -24.17
CA PRO A 37 -5.10 40.38 -25.58
C PRO A 37 -5.37 39.15 -26.46
N ALA A 38 -6.07 39.38 -27.58
CA ALA A 38 -6.46 38.38 -28.56
C ALA A 38 -5.24 37.66 -29.16
N ARG A 39 -5.35 36.33 -29.33
CA ARG A 39 -4.36 35.51 -30.02
C ARG A 39 -4.41 35.77 -31.53
N PRO A 40 -3.28 35.88 -32.24
CA PRO A 40 -3.28 35.92 -33.69
C PRO A 40 -3.59 34.54 -34.26
N ALA A 41 -4.50 34.51 -35.24
CA ALA A 41 -4.78 33.35 -36.06
C ALA A 41 -3.62 33.11 -37.03
N GLY A 42 -3.08 31.89 -37.04
CA GLY A 42 -2.11 31.48 -38.05
C GLY A 42 -1.18 30.39 -37.56
N ARG A 43 -1.54 29.12 -37.81
CA ARG A 43 -0.56 28.06 -38.03
C ARG A 43 -1.13 26.94 -38.88
N THR A 44 -0.37 26.65 -39.92
CA THR A 44 -0.58 25.70 -41.00
C THR A 44 -0.59 24.24 -40.52
N ALA A 45 -1.25 23.40 -41.32
CA ALA A 45 -1.55 21.99 -41.10
C ALA A 45 -0.35 21.16 -40.60
N GLY A 46 -0.58 20.44 -39.48
CA GLY A 46 0.33 19.39 -39.00
C GLY A 46 0.19 18.12 -39.83
N GLY A 47 1.34 17.55 -40.22
CA GLY A 47 1.42 16.22 -40.82
C GLY A 47 0.93 15.12 -39.88
N PRO A 48 0.67 13.90 -40.41
CA PRO A 48 0.00 12.86 -39.65
C PRO A 48 0.90 12.40 -38.51
N ALA A 49 0.35 12.42 -37.30
CA ALA A 49 0.93 11.77 -36.14
C ALA A 49 1.22 10.30 -36.49
N GLY A 50 2.48 9.90 -36.39
CA GLY A 50 2.90 8.52 -36.61
C GLY A 50 2.08 7.60 -35.71
N ARG A 51 1.28 6.72 -36.32
CA ARG A 51 0.60 5.64 -35.60
C ARG A 51 1.68 4.74 -35.02
N ARG A 52 1.78 4.71 -33.68
CA ARG A 52 2.57 3.71 -32.95
C ARG A 52 2.06 2.34 -33.40
N ALA A 53 2.95 1.46 -33.83
CA ALA A 53 2.58 0.10 -34.20
C ALA A 53 1.79 -0.57 -33.05
N PRO A 54 0.77 -1.39 -33.34
CA PRO A 54 0.03 -2.10 -32.30
C PRO A 54 1.03 -2.95 -31.50
N ALA A 55 0.90 -2.91 -30.17
CA ALA A 55 1.70 -3.77 -29.30
C ALA A 55 1.48 -5.24 -29.70
N ALA A 56 2.51 -6.08 -29.62
CA ALA A 56 2.36 -7.50 -29.85
C ALA A 56 1.64 -8.15 -28.65
N ALA A 57 0.94 -9.26 -28.89
CA ALA A 57 0.35 -10.04 -27.81
C ALA A 57 1.46 -10.57 -26.86
N PRO A 58 1.20 -10.63 -25.55
CA PRO A 58 2.17 -11.12 -24.57
C PRO A 58 2.45 -12.61 -24.81
N THR A 59 3.73 -12.99 -24.71
CA THR A 59 4.19 -14.37 -24.93
C THR A 59 4.55 -15.12 -23.64
N ALA A 60 4.74 -14.40 -22.53
CA ALA A 60 4.98 -14.96 -21.20
C ALA A 60 4.52 -13.97 -20.11
N PRO A 61 4.13 -14.44 -18.91
CA PRO A 61 3.86 -13.57 -17.77
C PRO A 61 5.13 -12.87 -17.29
N ILE A 62 4.97 -11.69 -16.68
CA ILE A 62 6.08 -10.96 -16.05
C ILE A 62 6.42 -11.64 -14.73
N GLY A 63 7.41 -12.52 -14.74
CA GLY A 63 8.00 -13.13 -13.54
C GLY A 63 7.24 -14.33 -12.95
N PRO A 64 7.84 -14.98 -11.93
CA PRO A 64 7.32 -16.23 -11.36
C PRO A 64 6.00 -16.05 -10.57
N GLY A 65 5.69 -14.85 -10.10
CA GLY A 65 4.47 -14.51 -9.36
C GLY A 65 3.17 -14.71 -10.16
N LEU A 66 3.27 -14.59 -11.48
CA LEU A 66 2.15 -14.78 -12.41
C LEU A 66 2.22 -16.11 -13.18
N ALA A 67 3.13 -17.02 -12.81
CA ALA A 67 3.25 -18.31 -13.47
C ALA A 67 1.97 -19.14 -13.27
N GLY A 68 1.38 -19.60 -14.38
CA GLY A 68 0.08 -20.29 -14.38
C GLY A 68 -1.12 -19.37 -14.63
N VAL A 69 -0.94 -18.05 -14.55
CA VAL A 69 -1.99 -17.07 -14.89
C VAL A 69 -2.12 -16.97 -16.42
N PRO A 70 -3.31 -17.20 -16.99
CA PRO A 70 -3.53 -17.16 -18.43
C PRO A 70 -3.27 -15.77 -19.06
N LEU A 71 -2.63 -15.77 -20.23
CA LEU A 71 -2.34 -14.56 -21.00
C LEU A 71 -3.53 -14.09 -21.84
N ALA A 72 -3.61 -12.78 -22.03
CA ALA A 72 -4.57 -12.17 -22.94
C ALA A 72 -4.27 -12.55 -24.39
N LEU A 73 -5.32 -12.85 -25.17
CA LEU A 73 -5.19 -13.17 -26.60
C LEU A 73 -4.80 -11.93 -27.42
N GLU A 74 -5.21 -10.76 -26.97
CA GLU A 74 -4.93 -9.47 -27.59
C GLU A 74 -4.25 -8.54 -26.57
N PRO A 75 -3.42 -7.59 -27.04
CA PRO A 75 -2.83 -6.58 -26.16
C PRO A 75 -3.92 -5.75 -25.46
N LEU A 76 -3.84 -5.71 -24.13
CA LEU A 76 -4.71 -4.86 -23.33
C LEU A 76 -4.18 -3.43 -23.28
N ASN A 77 -5.04 -2.52 -22.85
CA ASN A 77 -4.73 -1.12 -22.60
C ASN A 77 -5.44 -0.62 -21.34
N ARG A 78 -5.10 0.59 -20.90
CA ARG A 78 -5.63 1.16 -19.65
C ARG A 78 -7.16 1.18 -19.57
N LYS A 79 -7.85 1.42 -20.69
CA LYS A 79 -9.32 1.50 -20.71
C LYS A 79 -9.95 0.16 -20.37
N ASP A 80 -9.29 -0.95 -20.71
CA ASP A 80 -9.82 -2.29 -20.44
C ASP A 80 -9.95 -2.55 -18.94
N PHE A 81 -9.12 -1.91 -18.12
CA PHE A 81 -9.12 -1.97 -16.65
C PHE A 81 -9.84 -0.78 -15.99
N THR A 82 -10.47 0.11 -16.76
CA THR A 82 -11.20 1.26 -16.20
C THR A 82 -12.69 0.93 -16.15
N SER A 83 -13.29 0.92 -14.96
CA SER A 83 -14.73 0.65 -14.84
C SER A 83 -15.58 1.84 -15.27
N ASP A 84 -16.87 1.61 -15.44
CA ASP A 84 -17.89 2.63 -15.73
C ASP A 84 -18.36 3.40 -14.47
N GLN A 85 -17.82 3.06 -13.30
CA GLN A 85 -18.23 3.65 -12.03
C GLN A 85 -17.58 5.02 -11.81
N GLU A 86 -18.36 5.97 -11.32
CA GLU A 86 -17.86 7.27 -10.91
C GLU A 86 -16.95 7.16 -9.68
N VAL A 87 -15.75 7.71 -9.79
CA VAL A 87 -14.79 7.78 -8.68
C VAL A 87 -15.27 8.82 -7.65
N ARG A 88 -15.47 8.38 -6.41
CA ARG A 88 -16.08 9.19 -5.34
C ARG A 88 -15.08 9.66 -4.27
N TRP A 89 -13.81 9.75 -4.62
CA TRP A 89 -12.79 10.31 -3.73
C TRP A 89 -12.76 11.83 -3.81
N CYS A 90 -12.32 12.47 -2.73
CA CYS A 90 -12.21 13.93 -2.66
C CYS A 90 -11.23 14.47 -3.73
N PRO A 91 -11.49 15.63 -4.34
CA PRO A 91 -10.54 16.27 -5.25
C PRO A 91 -9.16 16.43 -4.57
N GLY A 92 -8.10 16.01 -5.26
CA GLY A 92 -6.73 16.02 -4.72
C GLY A 92 -6.34 14.78 -3.89
N CYS A 93 -7.24 13.81 -3.70
CA CYS A 93 -6.89 12.56 -3.02
C CYS A 93 -5.81 11.77 -3.77
N GLY A 94 -4.80 11.29 -3.05
CA GLY A 94 -3.74 10.45 -3.61
C GLY A 94 -4.24 9.14 -4.24
N ASP A 95 -5.39 8.63 -3.81
CA ASP A 95 -6.03 7.43 -4.35
C ASP A 95 -6.22 7.50 -5.89
N TYR A 96 -6.47 8.70 -6.43
CA TYR A 96 -6.60 8.91 -7.88
C TYR A 96 -5.30 8.59 -8.63
N ALA A 97 -4.16 8.99 -8.08
CA ALA A 97 -2.86 8.73 -8.68
C ALA A 97 -2.53 7.23 -8.63
N VAL A 98 -2.81 6.57 -7.50
CA VAL A 98 -2.59 5.13 -7.34
C VAL A 98 -3.48 4.33 -8.29
N LEU A 99 -4.77 4.66 -8.39
CA LEU A 99 -5.69 4.03 -9.34
C LEU A 99 -5.21 4.22 -10.79
N ALA A 100 -4.77 5.43 -11.14
CA ALA A 100 -4.30 5.72 -12.48
C ALA A 100 -2.98 5.03 -12.82
N ALA A 101 -2.10 4.80 -11.84
CA ALA A 101 -0.91 3.96 -12.01
C ALA A 101 -1.32 2.49 -12.17
N PHE A 102 -2.21 1.99 -11.30
CA PHE A 102 -2.71 0.62 -11.33
C PHE A 102 -3.30 0.24 -12.69
N GLN A 103 -4.32 0.98 -13.14
CA GLN A 103 -4.94 0.77 -14.46
C GLN A 103 -3.94 0.92 -15.62
N GLY A 104 -2.85 1.67 -15.42
CA GLY A 104 -1.82 1.89 -16.43
C GLY A 104 -0.83 0.74 -16.56
N PHE A 105 -0.46 0.08 -15.46
CA PHE A 105 0.53 -1.01 -15.48
C PHE A 105 -0.11 -2.40 -15.67
N MET A 106 -1.38 -2.58 -15.27
CA MET A 106 -2.08 -3.87 -15.44
C MET A 106 -2.02 -4.43 -16.88
N PRO A 107 -2.18 -3.61 -17.95
CA PRO A 107 -1.97 -4.07 -19.33
C PRO A 107 -0.58 -4.63 -19.61
N GLU A 108 0.44 -4.11 -18.93
CA GLU A 108 1.83 -4.54 -19.15
C GLU A 108 2.04 -5.97 -18.63
N LEU A 109 1.27 -6.43 -17.64
CA LEU A 109 1.35 -7.80 -17.13
C LEU A 109 0.97 -8.86 -18.17
N GLY A 110 0.20 -8.47 -19.20
CA GLY A 110 -0.21 -9.36 -20.29
C GLY A 110 -1.19 -10.47 -19.91
N ILE A 111 -1.68 -10.50 -18.67
CA ILE A 111 -2.64 -11.50 -18.19
C ILE A 111 -4.07 -11.17 -18.62
N ARG A 112 -4.91 -12.19 -18.70
CA ARG A 112 -6.35 -12.00 -18.92
C ARG A 112 -6.97 -11.19 -17.80
N LYS A 113 -7.85 -10.27 -18.17
CA LYS A 113 -8.51 -9.38 -17.22
C LYS A 113 -9.37 -10.13 -16.21
N GLU A 114 -10.08 -11.17 -16.67
CA GLU A 114 -10.89 -12.08 -15.87
C GLU A 114 -10.07 -12.96 -14.90
N ASN A 115 -8.75 -12.97 -15.04
CA ASN A 115 -7.83 -13.64 -14.12
C ASN A 115 -7.21 -12.66 -13.10
N THR A 116 -7.59 -11.37 -13.12
CA THR A 116 -7.24 -10.41 -12.06
C THR A 116 -8.36 -10.36 -11.03
N VAL A 117 -8.02 -10.54 -9.74
CA VAL A 117 -8.96 -10.45 -8.62
C VAL A 117 -8.49 -9.41 -7.61
N ILE A 118 -9.30 -8.37 -7.37
CA ILE A 118 -8.98 -7.27 -6.44
C ILE A 118 -9.87 -7.34 -5.21
N ILE A 119 -9.27 -7.59 -4.05
CA ILE A 119 -9.98 -7.76 -2.78
C ILE A 119 -9.61 -6.59 -1.88
N SER A 120 -10.60 -5.95 -1.28
CA SER A 120 -10.36 -4.81 -0.39
C SER A 120 -11.12 -4.93 0.92
N GLY A 121 -10.63 -4.24 1.95
CA GLY A 121 -11.29 -4.14 3.26
C GLY A 121 -12.38 -3.08 3.27
N ILE A 122 -12.37 -2.18 4.27
CA ILE A 122 -13.27 -1.02 4.35
C ILE A 122 -12.46 0.26 4.59
N GLY A 123 -12.72 1.30 3.78
CA GLY A 123 -12.03 2.58 3.84
C GLY A 123 -12.17 3.37 2.53
N CYS A 124 -11.58 4.57 2.47
CA CYS A 124 -11.50 5.33 1.22
C CYS A 124 -10.74 4.52 0.17
N SER A 125 -9.56 4.02 0.54
CA SER A 125 -8.74 3.11 -0.28
C SER A 125 -9.53 1.89 -0.73
N SER A 126 -10.32 1.28 0.15
CA SER A 126 -11.03 0.04 -0.15
C SER A 126 -12.19 0.16 -1.14
N ARG A 127 -12.53 1.37 -1.61
CA ARG A 127 -13.42 1.54 -2.76
C ARG A 127 -12.78 1.13 -4.09
N PHE A 128 -11.47 0.86 -4.10
CA PHE A 128 -10.68 0.54 -5.29
C PHE A 128 -11.30 -0.51 -6.23
N PRO A 129 -11.84 -1.66 -5.76
CA PRO A 129 -12.39 -2.67 -6.66
C PRO A 129 -13.57 -2.18 -7.51
N TYR A 130 -14.29 -1.14 -7.07
CA TYR A 130 -15.36 -0.54 -7.89
C TYR A 130 -14.83 0.20 -9.12
N TYR A 131 -13.56 0.60 -9.11
CA TYR A 131 -12.94 1.48 -10.11
C TYR A 131 -12.04 0.75 -11.09
N VAL A 132 -11.94 -0.57 -10.97
CA VAL A 132 -11.17 -1.42 -11.87
C VAL A 132 -12.10 -2.45 -12.48
N ASP A 133 -12.15 -2.50 -13.81
CA ASP A 133 -12.96 -3.46 -14.54
C ASP A 133 -12.27 -4.84 -14.53
N SER A 134 -12.46 -5.60 -13.46
CA SER A 134 -11.93 -6.95 -13.23
C SER A 134 -12.80 -7.67 -12.19
N PHE A 135 -12.48 -8.91 -11.82
CA PHE A 135 -13.13 -9.50 -10.65
C PHE A 135 -12.71 -8.74 -9.39
N GLY A 136 -13.65 -8.47 -8.50
CA GLY A 136 -13.35 -7.75 -7.27
C GLY A 136 -14.31 -8.08 -6.13
N MET A 137 -13.80 -7.97 -4.91
CA MET A 137 -14.59 -8.12 -3.69
C MET A 137 -14.27 -6.99 -2.72
N HIS A 138 -15.23 -6.11 -2.50
CA HIS A 138 -15.22 -5.17 -1.37
C HIS A 138 -15.75 -5.93 -0.16
N SER A 139 -14.83 -6.35 0.71
CA SER A 139 -15.12 -7.29 1.79
C SER A 139 -15.55 -6.58 3.08
N ILE A 140 -15.10 -7.07 4.23
CA ILE A 140 -15.35 -6.45 5.54
C ILE A 140 -14.05 -5.96 6.16
N HIS A 141 -14.16 -5.02 7.09
CA HIS A 141 -13.03 -4.25 7.60
C HIS A 141 -11.91 -5.15 8.15
N GLY A 142 -10.72 -5.02 7.60
CA GLY A 142 -9.50 -5.75 7.96
C GLY A 142 -9.54 -7.25 7.67
N ARG A 143 -10.43 -7.75 6.79
CA ARG A 143 -10.50 -9.18 6.43
C ARG A 143 -10.03 -9.48 5.01
N ALA A 144 -9.66 -8.46 4.24
CA ALA A 144 -9.19 -8.64 2.88
C ALA A 144 -8.02 -9.64 2.75
N PRO A 145 -6.97 -9.62 3.61
CA PRO A 145 -5.90 -10.63 3.53
C PRO A 145 -6.38 -12.07 3.75
N ALA A 146 -7.36 -12.26 4.65
CA ALA A 146 -7.90 -13.59 4.95
C ALA A 146 -8.70 -14.16 3.76
N ILE A 147 -9.55 -13.32 3.14
CA ILE A 147 -10.34 -13.70 1.97
C ILE A 147 -9.43 -13.93 0.76
N ALA A 148 -8.44 -13.05 0.55
CA ALA A 148 -7.46 -13.19 -0.52
C ALA A 148 -6.62 -14.46 -0.42
N THR A 149 -6.29 -14.88 0.81
CA THR A 149 -5.65 -16.18 1.05
C THR A 149 -6.50 -17.33 0.51
N GLY A 150 -7.82 -17.30 0.76
CA GLY A 150 -8.74 -18.32 0.25
C GLY A 150 -8.79 -18.35 -1.28
N VAL A 151 -8.86 -17.18 -1.93
CA VAL A 151 -8.86 -17.07 -3.39
C VAL A 151 -7.55 -17.59 -3.99
N ALA A 152 -6.39 -17.12 -3.51
CA ALA A 152 -5.08 -17.53 -4.02
C ALA A 152 -4.83 -19.04 -3.82
N THR A 153 -5.29 -19.60 -2.70
CA THR A 153 -5.17 -21.05 -2.45
C THR A 153 -6.04 -21.86 -3.42
N ALA A 154 -7.28 -21.42 -3.67
CA ALA A 154 -8.25 -22.14 -4.50
C ALA A 154 -8.05 -21.95 -6.02
N ARG A 155 -7.43 -20.86 -6.45
CA ARG A 155 -7.31 -20.46 -7.86
C ARG A 155 -5.87 -20.11 -8.23
N GLU A 156 -5.10 -21.13 -8.62
CA GLU A 156 -3.70 -20.95 -9.08
C GLU A 156 -3.58 -20.15 -10.39
N ASP A 157 -4.69 -20.00 -11.12
CA ASP A 157 -4.78 -19.22 -12.35
C ASP A 157 -5.16 -17.75 -12.10
N ALA A 158 -5.27 -17.28 -10.86
CA ALA A 158 -5.68 -15.92 -10.53
C ALA A 158 -4.52 -15.06 -10.00
N ALA A 159 -4.38 -13.85 -10.54
CA ALA A 159 -3.54 -12.79 -9.97
C ALA A 159 -4.33 -12.02 -8.91
N VAL A 160 -3.94 -12.17 -7.64
CA VAL A 160 -4.69 -11.63 -6.50
C VAL A 160 -4.03 -10.37 -5.96
N PHE A 161 -4.79 -9.28 -5.91
CA PHE A 161 -4.37 -7.99 -5.34
C PHE A 161 -5.23 -7.65 -4.13
N VAL A 162 -4.60 -7.24 -3.03
CA VAL A 162 -5.25 -6.75 -1.81
C VAL A 162 -5.06 -5.24 -1.72
N ILE A 163 -6.17 -4.49 -1.67
CA ILE A 163 -6.15 -3.04 -1.49
C ILE A 163 -6.65 -2.67 -0.11
N THR A 164 -5.82 -1.98 0.67
CA THR A 164 -6.10 -1.71 2.07
C THR A 164 -5.62 -0.32 2.48
N GLY A 165 -6.28 0.29 3.47
CA GLY A 165 -5.76 1.45 4.17
C GLY A 165 -4.85 1.04 5.33
N ASP A 166 -4.08 1.99 5.84
CA ASP A 166 -3.32 1.88 7.09
C ASP A 166 -4.18 1.36 8.26
N GLY A 167 -5.36 1.94 8.49
CA GLY A 167 -6.28 1.48 9.53
C GLY A 167 -6.83 0.08 9.31
N ASP A 168 -7.21 -0.23 8.07
CA ASP A 168 -7.81 -1.52 7.73
C ASP A 168 -6.82 -2.67 7.97
N ALA A 169 -5.57 -2.52 7.56
CA ALA A 169 -4.57 -3.57 7.66
C ALA A 169 -3.73 -3.55 8.95
N LEU A 170 -3.45 -2.37 9.54
CA LEU A 170 -2.53 -2.26 10.69
C LEU A 170 -3.26 -2.12 12.03
N SER A 171 -4.59 -1.93 12.02
CA SER A 171 -5.43 -1.98 13.22
C SER A 171 -6.20 -3.30 13.25
N ILE A 172 -7.48 -3.28 12.87
CA ILE A 172 -8.38 -4.44 12.95
C ILE A 172 -7.94 -5.63 12.09
N GLY A 173 -7.17 -5.38 11.02
CA GLY A 173 -6.61 -6.41 10.13
C GLY A 173 -5.22 -6.92 10.51
N GLY A 174 -4.59 -6.38 11.55
CA GLY A 174 -3.16 -6.62 11.85
C GLY A 174 -2.77 -8.08 11.91
N ASN A 175 -3.57 -8.91 12.59
CA ASN A 175 -3.27 -10.33 12.71
C ASN A 175 -3.38 -11.09 11.37
N HIS A 176 -4.33 -10.71 10.51
CA HIS A 176 -4.46 -11.31 9.19
C HIS A 176 -3.33 -10.87 8.27
N LEU A 177 -2.89 -9.62 8.35
CA LEU A 177 -1.72 -9.11 7.62
C LEU A 177 -0.46 -9.92 8.00
N ILE A 178 -0.14 -10.01 9.29
CA ILE A 178 1.07 -10.73 9.74
C ILE A 178 1.03 -12.19 9.29
N HIS A 179 -0.12 -12.86 9.38
CA HIS A 179 -0.22 -14.27 8.97
C HIS A 179 -0.20 -14.51 7.46
N VAL A 180 -0.68 -13.58 6.63
CA VAL A 180 -0.54 -13.73 5.17
C VAL A 180 0.92 -13.57 4.75
N LEU A 181 1.63 -12.59 5.34
CA LEU A 181 3.06 -12.37 5.13
C LEU A 181 3.89 -13.56 5.56
N ARG A 182 3.70 -14.03 6.81
CA ARG A 182 4.43 -15.19 7.38
C ARG A 182 4.22 -16.48 6.58
N ARG A 183 3.03 -16.67 6.01
CA ARG A 183 2.74 -17.82 5.16
C ARG A 183 3.36 -17.67 3.77
N ASN A 184 3.70 -16.47 3.34
CA ASN A 184 4.16 -16.21 1.98
C ASN A 184 3.14 -16.68 0.93
N VAL A 185 1.87 -16.30 1.08
CA VAL A 185 0.82 -16.59 0.09
C VAL A 185 1.07 -15.76 -1.17
N ASN A 186 0.94 -16.34 -2.37
CA ASN A 186 1.18 -15.65 -3.64
C ASN A 186 0.09 -14.60 -3.94
N LEU A 187 0.29 -13.36 -3.46
CA LEU A 187 -0.60 -12.21 -3.66
C LEU A 187 0.13 -10.88 -3.44
N THR A 188 -0.40 -9.80 -3.99
CA THR A 188 0.17 -8.44 -3.83
C THR A 188 -0.70 -7.56 -2.95
N ILE A 189 -0.15 -7.02 -1.86
CA ILE A 189 -0.82 -6.11 -0.92
C ILE A 189 -0.35 -4.68 -1.18
N LEU A 190 -1.30 -3.79 -1.48
CA LEU A 190 -1.07 -2.36 -1.61
C LEU A 190 -1.70 -1.64 -0.40
N LEU A 191 -0.84 -1.17 0.51
CA LEU A 191 -1.23 -0.42 1.70
C LEU A 191 -1.18 1.08 1.41
N PHE A 192 -2.35 1.71 1.38
CA PHE A 192 -2.47 3.15 1.18
C PHE A 192 -2.34 3.81 2.55
N ASN A 193 -1.16 4.34 2.84
CA ASN A 193 -0.86 4.97 4.11
C ASN A 193 -1.09 6.48 3.99
N ASN A 194 -2.17 6.97 4.56
CA ASN A 194 -2.47 8.40 4.70
C ASN A 194 -2.44 8.88 6.17
N ARG A 195 -2.02 8.00 7.08
CA ARG A 195 -1.93 8.24 8.52
C ARG A 195 -3.25 8.70 9.16
N ILE A 196 -4.40 8.32 8.60
CA ILE A 196 -5.69 8.74 9.13
C ILE A 196 -6.89 7.89 8.66
N TYR A 197 -7.93 7.75 9.49
CA TYR A 197 -9.18 7.12 9.06
C TYR A 197 -10.05 8.12 8.30
N GLY A 198 -9.78 8.26 7.00
CA GLY A 198 -10.47 9.24 6.15
C GLY A 198 -11.98 9.00 6.03
N LEU A 199 -12.41 7.76 5.76
CA LEU A 199 -13.83 7.45 5.50
C LEU A 199 -14.71 7.69 6.73
N THR A 200 -14.20 7.44 7.93
CA THR A 200 -14.91 7.64 9.20
C THR A 200 -14.76 9.06 9.76
N LYS A 201 -14.26 9.99 8.94
CA LYS A 201 -14.17 11.44 9.20
C LYS A 201 -13.03 11.89 10.11
N GLY A 202 -11.88 11.23 10.01
CA GLY A 202 -10.59 11.77 10.44
C GLY A 202 -10.16 11.40 11.86
N GLN A 203 -10.33 10.14 12.27
CA GLN A 203 -9.69 9.61 13.49
C GLN A 203 -8.24 9.22 13.20
N TYR A 204 -7.35 9.29 14.20
CA TYR A 204 -5.97 8.84 14.05
C TYR A 204 -5.92 7.33 13.70
N SER A 205 -4.89 6.94 12.95
CA SER A 205 -4.61 5.57 12.54
C SER A 205 -3.37 5.03 13.26
N PRO A 206 -3.06 3.72 13.13
CA PRO A 206 -1.83 3.14 13.68
C PRO A 206 -0.52 3.70 13.08
N THR A 207 -0.59 4.56 12.07
CA THR A 207 0.57 5.23 11.48
C THR A 207 0.55 6.75 11.70
N SER A 208 -0.46 7.29 12.41
CA SER A 208 -0.45 8.69 12.84
C SER A 208 0.68 8.97 13.81
N GLU A 209 1.37 10.10 13.62
CA GLU A 209 2.40 10.57 14.53
C GLU A 209 1.88 10.77 15.97
N ILE A 210 2.77 10.64 16.97
CA ILE A 210 2.46 10.98 18.37
C ILE A 210 2.08 12.46 18.45
N GLY A 211 1.04 12.76 19.23
CA GLY A 211 0.52 14.11 19.39
C GLY A 211 -0.46 14.54 18.30
N LYS A 212 -0.84 13.64 17.36
CA LYS A 212 -1.83 13.96 16.32
C LYS A 212 -3.17 14.34 16.94
N VAL A 213 -3.52 15.62 16.82
CA VAL A 213 -4.83 16.12 17.23
C VAL A 213 -5.87 15.74 16.18
N THR A 214 -6.86 14.95 16.59
CA THR A 214 -8.00 14.56 15.75
C THR A 214 -9.30 14.69 16.52
N LYS A 215 -10.44 14.39 15.90
CA LYS A 215 -11.74 14.44 16.59
C LYS A 215 -11.84 13.46 17.77
N SER A 216 -11.23 12.29 17.66
CA SER A 216 -11.21 11.27 18.73
C SER A 216 -10.01 11.40 19.66
N THR A 217 -9.00 12.19 19.28
CA THR A 217 -7.81 12.49 20.09
C THR A 217 -7.62 14.00 20.22
N PRO A 218 -8.53 14.73 20.90
CA PRO A 218 -8.47 16.18 20.98
C PRO A 218 -7.22 16.71 21.71
N MET A 219 -6.60 15.88 22.54
CA MET A 219 -5.35 16.20 23.26
C MET A 219 -4.09 15.66 22.55
N GLY A 220 -4.23 15.11 21.34
CA GLY A 220 -3.17 14.40 20.63
C GLY A 220 -3.22 12.88 20.86
N SER A 221 -2.74 12.11 19.89
CA SER A 221 -2.54 10.66 20.00
C SER A 221 -1.37 10.34 20.95
N LEU A 222 -1.48 9.24 21.68
CA LEU A 222 -0.42 8.74 22.57
C LEU A 222 0.30 7.50 21.99
N ASP A 223 -0.32 6.86 21.00
CA ASP A 223 0.16 5.61 20.42
C ASP A 223 1.48 5.83 19.67
N ASN A 224 2.41 4.91 19.88
CA ASN A 224 3.61 4.84 19.04
C ASN A 224 3.19 4.32 17.66
N PRO A 225 3.46 5.06 16.56
CA PRO A 225 3.06 4.61 15.24
C PRO A 225 3.86 3.38 14.82
N PHE A 226 3.19 2.47 14.12
CA PHE A 226 3.87 1.41 13.39
C PHE A 226 4.72 2.01 12.26
N ASN A 227 5.89 1.40 12.04
CA ASN A 227 6.56 1.45 10.76
C ASN A 227 6.08 0.24 9.94
N PRO A 228 5.26 0.42 8.89
CA PRO A 228 4.65 -0.70 8.18
C PRO A 228 5.69 -1.62 7.51
N VAL A 229 6.79 -1.05 7.00
CA VAL A 229 7.92 -1.82 6.46
C VAL A 229 8.57 -2.66 7.56
N SER A 230 8.86 -2.09 8.74
CA SER A 230 9.42 -2.87 9.86
C SER A 230 8.46 -3.98 10.31
N LEU A 231 7.15 -3.73 10.33
CA LEU A 231 6.15 -4.74 10.68
C LEU A 231 6.16 -5.89 9.66
N ALA A 232 6.20 -5.57 8.37
CA ALA A 232 6.21 -6.57 7.31
C ALA A 232 7.49 -7.42 7.35
N LEU A 233 8.65 -6.79 7.53
CA LEU A 233 9.94 -7.47 7.67
C LEU A 233 9.98 -8.35 8.93
N GLY A 234 9.45 -7.87 10.05
CA GLY A 234 9.33 -8.65 11.29
C GLY A 234 8.34 -9.83 11.18
N ALA A 235 7.47 -9.82 10.18
CA ALA A 235 6.60 -10.94 9.81
C ALA A 235 7.23 -11.87 8.76
N GLU A 236 8.53 -11.70 8.45
CA GLU A 236 9.28 -12.48 7.46
C GLU A 236 8.75 -12.35 6.02
N ALA A 237 8.18 -11.19 5.67
CA ALA A 237 7.76 -10.93 4.30
C ALA A 237 8.93 -11.08 3.31
N THR A 238 8.65 -11.72 2.18
CA THR A 238 9.64 -12.04 1.14
C THR A 238 9.80 -10.93 0.11
N PHE A 239 8.78 -10.09 -0.07
CA PHE A 239 8.87 -8.86 -0.84
C PHE A 239 8.29 -7.68 -0.05
N VAL A 240 9.08 -6.63 0.14
CA VAL A 240 8.70 -5.41 0.88
C VAL A 240 9.19 -4.18 0.13
N ALA A 241 8.29 -3.25 -0.18
CA ALA A 241 8.62 -2.01 -0.84
C ALA A 241 7.86 -0.81 -0.24
N ARG A 242 8.40 0.39 -0.46
CA ARG A 242 7.72 1.66 -0.19
C ARG A 242 7.79 2.57 -1.39
N THR A 243 6.71 3.28 -1.67
CA THR A 243 6.63 4.26 -2.75
C THR A 243 5.70 5.42 -2.39
N ILE A 244 5.55 6.38 -3.29
CA ILE A 244 4.81 7.64 -3.10
C ILE A 244 3.80 7.79 -4.24
N ASP A 245 2.56 8.15 -3.91
CA ASP A 245 1.47 8.34 -4.89
C ASP A 245 1.84 9.31 -6.04
N SER A 246 2.60 10.37 -5.74
CA SER A 246 2.98 11.42 -6.68
C SER A 246 4.16 11.04 -7.59
N ASP A 247 4.99 10.05 -7.24
CA ASP A 247 6.04 9.53 -8.13
C ASP A 247 5.50 8.37 -8.96
N ARG A 248 4.74 8.73 -10.01
CA ARG A 248 4.05 7.75 -10.85
C ARG A 248 5.00 6.75 -11.52
N LYS A 249 6.21 7.19 -11.90
CA LYS A 249 7.19 6.30 -12.55
C LYS A 249 7.66 5.26 -11.55
N HIS A 250 8.15 5.70 -10.38
CA HIS A 250 8.62 4.80 -9.35
C HIS A 250 7.52 3.87 -8.82
N LEU A 251 6.30 4.40 -8.58
CA LEU A 251 5.13 3.60 -8.23
C LEU A 251 4.85 2.50 -9.25
N THR A 252 4.86 2.81 -10.54
CA THR A 252 4.59 1.82 -11.60
C THR A 252 5.66 0.71 -11.60
N GLU A 253 6.93 1.05 -11.46
CA GLU A 253 8.02 0.07 -11.42
C GLU A 253 7.96 -0.84 -10.18
N VAL A 254 7.65 -0.29 -9.00
CA VAL A 254 7.44 -1.08 -7.78
C VAL A 254 6.24 -2.03 -7.92
N LEU A 255 5.14 -1.58 -8.52
CA LEU A 255 3.96 -2.41 -8.73
C LEU A 255 4.24 -3.59 -9.68
N LYS A 256 5.05 -3.38 -10.73
CA LYS A 256 5.49 -4.46 -11.63
C LYS A 256 6.34 -5.48 -10.90
N ALA A 257 7.34 -5.03 -10.14
CA ALA A 257 8.19 -5.91 -9.35
C ALA A 257 7.38 -6.72 -8.32
N ALA A 258 6.44 -6.05 -7.63
CA ALA A 258 5.55 -6.69 -6.67
C ALA A 258 4.66 -7.77 -7.29
N ALA A 259 4.11 -7.52 -8.49
CA ALA A 259 3.30 -8.51 -9.22
C ALA A 259 4.14 -9.67 -9.78
N ALA A 260 5.41 -9.42 -10.11
CA ALA A 260 6.33 -10.42 -10.62
C ALA A 260 6.86 -11.39 -9.55
N HIS A 261 6.85 -10.96 -8.28
CA HIS A 261 7.31 -11.74 -7.15
C HIS A 261 6.40 -12.94 -6.85
N ARG A 262 6.99 -14.11 -6.60
CA ARG A 262 6.26 -15.33 -6.21
C ARG A 262 6.22 -15.44 -4.69
N GLY A 263 5.08 -15.09 -4.11
CA GLY A 263 4.91 -14.97 -2.67
C GLY A 263 4.10 -13.73 -2.29
N THR A 264 4.13 -13.34 -1.01
CA THR A 264 3.41 -12.13 -0.60
C THR A 264 4.24 -10.89 -0.81
N SER A 265 3.78 -10.01 -1.69
CA SER A 265 4.35 -8.67 -1.88
C SER A 265 3.64 -7.66 -1.01
N PHE A 266 4.38 -6.91 -0.19
CA PHE A 266 3.85 -5.80 0.59
C PHE A 266 4.40 -4.45 0.11
N VAL A 267 3.52 -3.59 -0.39
CA VAL A 267 3.87 -2.25 -0.87
C VAL A 267 3.18 -1.19 -0.02
N GLU A 268 3.96 -0.44 0.75
CA GLU A 268 3.49 0.77 1.41
C GLU A 268 3.49 1.93 0.41
N ILE A 269 2.36 2.61 0.27
CA ILE A 269 2.20 3.77 -0.60
C ILE A 269 1.86 4.98 0.27
N TYR A 270 2.76 5.96 0.35
CA TYR A 270 2.44 7.25 0.95
C TYR A 270 1.41 7.97 0.09
N GLN A 271 0.23 8.20 0.67
CA GLN A 271 -0.99 8.62 -0.02
C GLN A 271 -1.57 9.86 0.67
N ASN A 272 -1.81 10.94 -0.08
CA ASN A 272 -2.32 12.19 0.53
C ASN A 272 -3.83 12.16 0.78
N CYS A 273 -4.27 12.54 1.99
CA CYS A 273 -5.68 12.72 2.34
C CYS A 273 -6.00 14.22 2.52
N PRO A 274 -6.43 14.94 1.46
CA PRO A 274 -6.53 16.41 1.49
C PRO A 274 -7.59 16.96 2.47
N ILE A 275 -8.54 16.13 2.90
CA ILE A 275 -9.64 16.59 3.77
C ILE A 275 -9.29 16.49 5.25
N PHE A 276 -8.54 15.47 5.66
CA PHE A 276 -8.31 15.18 7.08
C PHE A 276 -6.83 15.15 7.47
N ASN A 277 -5.93 14.93 6.53
CA ASN A 277 -4.50 14.86 6.80
C ASN A 277 -3.69 15.30 5.58
N ASP A 278 -3.98 16.52 5.12
CA ASP A 278 -3.28 17.11 3.98
C ASP A 278 -1.80 17.28 4.32
N ASP A 279 -0.95 17.13 3.30
CA ASP A 279 0.50 17.35 3.41
C ASP A 279 1.23 16.46 4.44
N ALA A 280 0.62 15.36 4.87
CA ALA A 280 1.21 14.38 5.80
C ALA A 280 2.58 13.84 5.35
N PHE A 281 2.85 13.92 4.05
CA PHE A 281 4.09 13.48 3.40
C PHE A 281 4.71 14.57 2.51
N ALA A 282 4.46 15.85 2.77
CA ALA A 282 4.93 16.95 1.92
C ALA A 282 6.46 16.94 1.70
N SER A 283 7.23 16.58 2.72
CA SER A 283 8.70 16.49 2.68
C SER A 283 9.26 15.56 1.61
N VAL A 284 8.53 14.50 1.24
CA VAL A 284 8.95 13.56 0.19
C VAL A 284 8.30 13.87 -1.16
N LYS A 285 7.55 14.97 -1.26
CA LYS A 285 6.83 15.40 -2.47
C LYS A 285 7.38 16.70 -3.06
N GLU A 286 7.67 17.67 -2.21
CA GLU A 286 8.10 19.00 -2.62
C GLU A 286 9.51 18.97 -3.23
N ALA A 287 9.74 19.76 -4.27
CA ALA A 287 10.99 19.71 -5.02
C ALA A 287 12.19 20.16 -4.16
N GLU A 288 11.94 21.08 -3.24
CA GLU A 288 12.90 21.70 -2.35
C GLU A 288 13.37 20.77 -1.24
N THR A 289 12.52 19.83 -0.80
CA THR A 289 12.79 18.97 0.37
C THR A 289 13.01 17.51 0.00
N LYS A 290 12.46 17.03 -1.13
CA LYS A 290 12.53 15.61 -1.51
C LYS A 290 13.94 15.05 -1.64
N ALA A 291 14.91 15.86 -2.09
CA ALA A 291 16.29 15.41 -2.26
C ALA A 291 16.92 15.04 -0.92
N GLU A 292 16.55 15.77 0.14
CA GLU A 292 17.00 15.55 1.51
C GLU A 292 16.20 14.47 2.23
N ALA A 293 14.92 14.28 1.84
CA ALA A 293 14.02 13.36 2.54
C ALA A 293 13.97 11.95 1.94
N ILE A 294 14.20 11.78 0.64
CA ILE A 294 14.16 10.47 0.01
C ILE A 294 15.53 9.82 0.08
N ILE A 295 15.59 8.64 0.71
CA ILE A 295 16.74 7.74 0.65
C ILE A 295 16.43 6.69 -0.44
N PRO A 296 16.92 6.85 -1.68
CA PRO A 296 16.56 5.95 -2.77
C PRO A 296 17.21 4.59 -2.55
N LEU A 297 16.43 3.53 -2.71
CA LEU A 297 16.90 2.15 -2.65
C LEU A 297 16.96 1.58 -4.07
N GLN A 298 18.17 1.43 -4.60
CA GLN A 298 18.43 0.84 -5.90
C GLN A 298 19.41 -0.32 -5.75
N HIS A 299 18.96 -1.53 -6.10
CA HIS A 299 19.74 -2.74 -5.86
C HIS A 299 21.08 -2.67 -6.60
N GLY A 300 22.16 -3.04 -5.90
CA GLY A 300 23.53 -3.05 -6.42
C GLY A 300 24.22 -1.68 -6.41
N GLU A 301 23.53 -0.61 -6.00
CA GLU A 301 24.10 0.74 -5.94
C GLU A 301 24.39 1.19 -4.50
N PRO A 302 25.45 2.00 -4.27
CA PRO A 302 25.66 2.68 -2.99
C PRO A 302 24.47 3.57 -2.64
N ILE A 303 24.00 3.49 -1.40
CA ILE A 303 22.87 4.30 -0.92
C ILE A 303 23.34 5.74 -0.68
N ARG A 304 23.00 6.62 -1.63
CA ARG A 304 23.40 8.02 -1.67
C ARG A 304 22.21 8.94 -1.99
N PHE A 305 22.12 10.08 -1.31
CA PHE A 305 21.01 11.04 -1.43
C PHE A 305 21.41 12.45 -0.95
N GLY A 306 20.46 13.38 -0.85
CA GLY A 306 20.71 14.79 -0.55
C GLY A 306 21.02 15.61 -1.81
N VAL A 307 21.07 16.94 -1.67
CA VAL A 307 21.50 17.84 -2.75
C VAL A 307 22.88 17.40 -3.25
N ASP A 308 23.01 17.19 -4.56
CA ASP A 308 24.21 16.69 -5.23
C ASP A 308 24.78 15.36 -4.67
N GLY A 309 23.95 14.58 -3.97
CA GLY A 309 24.38 13.34 -3.32
C GLY A 309 25.28 13.59 -2.10
N ALA A 310 25.13 14.69 -1.37
CA ALA A 310 25.99 15.00 -0.23
C ALA A 310 25.90 13.99 0.93
N LYS A 311 24.83 13.19 1.02
CA LYS A 311 24.57 12.24 2.11
C LYS A 311 24.61 10.80 1.63
N GLY A 312 24.95 9.90 2.55
CA GLY A 312 24.93 8.46 2.30
C GLY A 312 24.65 7.65 3.55
N VAL A 313 24.41 6.35 3.37
CA VAL A 313 24.19 5.40 4.47
C VAL A 313 25.44 4.57 4.68
N VAL A 314 25.92 4.51 5.92
CA VAL A 314 27.04 3.65 6.35
C VAL A 314 26.57 2.65 7.40
N ARG A 315 27.34 1.57 7.57
CA ARG A 315 27.12 0.62 8.67
C ARG A 315 28.11 0.90 9.80
N ASN A 316 27.59 1.22 10.97
CA ASN A 316 28.41 1.41 12.16
C ASN A 316 29.11 0.09 12.53
N PRO A 317 30.45 0.03 12.63
CA PRO A 317 31.18 -1.21 12.87
C PRO A 317 31.02 -1.75 14.29
N VAL A 318 30.59 -0.92 15.24
CA VAL A 318 30.40 -1.31 16.64
C VAL A 318 28.96 -1.76 16.89
N SER A 319 27.98 -0.96 16.50
CA SER A 319 26.56 -1.26 16.75
C SER A 319 25.91 -2.12 15.66
N GLY A 320 26.50 -2.16 14.46
CA GLY A 320 25.92 -2.79 13.27
C GLY A 320 24.73 -2.02 12.67
N ALA A 321 24.33 -0.90 13.27
CA ALA A 321 23.22 -0.06 12.82
C ALA A 321 23.58 0.71 11.55
N PHE A 322 22.56 1.04 10.76
CA PHE A 322 22.74 2.00 9.67
C PHE A 322 22.63 3.43 10.16
N GLU A 323 23.54 4.26 9.69
CA GLU A 323 23.65 5.67 10.05
C GLU A 323 23.76 6.51 8.77
N ILE A 324 23.22 7.72 8.82
CA ILE A 324 23.33 8.70 7.75
C ILE A 324 24.52 9.60 8.05
N VAL A 325 25.38 9.79 7.06
CA VAL A 325 26.59 10.61 7.15
C VAL A 325 26.74 11.49 5.92
N ASP A 326 27.55 12.55 6.04
CA ASP A 326 28.02 13.32 4.90
C ASP A 326 29.08 12.50 4.15
N VAL A 327 28.91 12.32 2.84
CA VAL A 327 29.78 11.47 2.01
C VAL A 327 31.22 11.98 2.02
N ASP A 328 31.42 13.29 2.02
CA ASP A 328 32.74 13.92 2.05
C ASP A 328 33.54 13.62 3.33
N ALA A 329 32.85 13.26 4.42
CA ALA A 329 33.49 12.94 5.70
C ALA A 329 34.00 11.48 5.76
N VAL A 330 33.41 10.56 5.00
CA VAL A 330 33.70 9.11 5.10
C VAL A 330 34.26 8.49 3.82
N GLY A 331 34.04 9.11 2.66
CA GLY A 331 34.36 8.53 1.36
C GLY A 331 33.26 7.63 0.80
N ALA A 332 33.14 7.58 -0.53
CA ALA A 332 32.08 6.84 -1.23
C ALA A 332 32.21 5.31 -1.10
N ASP A 333 33.42 4.82 -0.82
CA ASP A 333 33.74 3.40 -0.63
C ASP A 333 33.21 2.83 0.69
N GLN A 334 32.90 3.69 1.67
CA GLN A 334 32.34 3.29 2.96
C GLN A 334 30.81 3.17 2.92
N LEU A 335 30.17 3.59 1.83
CA LEU A 335 28.71 3.57 1.71
C LEU A 335 28.20 2.14 1.58
N VAL A 336 27.08 1.87 2.24
CA VAL A 336 26.34 0.62 2.11
C VAL A 336 25.81 0.51 0.68
N VAL A 337 26.12 -0.61 0.02
CA VAL A 337 25.50 -0.99 -1.25
C VAL A 337 24.17 -1.67 -0.94
N HIS A 338 23.08 -1.19 -1.55
CA HIS A 338 21.75 -1.75 -1.31
C HIS A 338 21.61 -3.15 -1.90
N ASP A 339 21.30 -4.13 -1.06
CA ASP A 339 21.00 -5.49 -1.48
C ASP A 339 19.54 -5.85 -1.16
N ALA A 340 18.67 -5.75 -2.16
CA ALA A 340 17.27 -6.17 -2.04
C ALA A 340 17.14 -7.70 -1.94
N HIS A 341 18.14 -8.46 -2.39
CA HIS A 341 18.11 -9.91 -2.45
C HIS A 341 18.86 -10.57 -1.28
N ALA A 342 19.27 -9.78 -0.28
CA ALA A 342 19.89 -10.28 0.94
C ALA A 342 18.94 -11.26 1.66
N ALA A 343 19.36 -12.53 1.81
CA ALA A 343 18.53 -13.56 2.41
C ALA A 343 18.13 -13.24 3.87
N ASP A 344 19.04 -12.68 4.66
CA ASP A 344 18.79 -12.25 6.04
C ASP A 344 17.96 -10.94 6.06
N PRO A 345 16.78 -10.91 6.71
CA PRO A 345 15.93 -9.72 6.74
C PRO A 345 16.53 -8.56 7.54
N SER A 346 17.57 -8.76 8.36
CA SER A 346 18.19 -7.72 9.20
C SER A 346 18.74 -6.55 8.39
N PHE A 347 19.22 -6.77 7.17
CA PHE A 347 19.65 -5.71 6.27
C PHE A 347 18.49 -4.78 5.92
N ALA A 348 17.42 -5.34 5.34
CA ALA A 348 16.21 -4.60 5.02
C ALA A 348 15.58 -3.96 6.28
N PHE A 349 15.62 -4.66 7.41
CA PHE A 349 15.08 -4.18 8.68
C PHE A 349 15.86 -2.95 9.17
N GLY A 350 17.20 -2.98 9.12
CA GLY A 350 18.05 -1.83 9.42
C GLY A 350 17.69 -0.61 8.57
N LEU A 351 17.49 -0.79 7.26
CA LEU A 351 17.09 0.30 6.37
C LEU A 351 15.74 0.88 6.78
N SER A 352 14.76 0.03 7.10
CA SER A 352 13.43 0.49 7.52
C SER A 352 13.47 1.44 8.72
N ARG A 353 14.46 1.28 9.61
CA ARG A 353 14.67 2.10 10.82
C ARG A 353 15.22 3.49 10.56
N LEU A 354 15.67 3.80 9.33
CA LEU A 354 16.05 5.15 8.93
C LEU A 354 14.84 6.08 8.71
N THR A 355 13.62 5.54 8.74
CA THR A 355 12.38 6.32 8.60
C THR A 355 12.04 7.02 9.91
N ASP A 356 11.77 8.32 9.88
CA ASP A 356 11.28 9.03 11.07
C ASP A 356 9.79 8.72 11.34
N SER A 357 9.45 8.51 12.62
CA SER A 357 8.08 8.19 13.06
C SER A 357 7.17 9.40 13.28
N GLY A 358 7.74 10.62 13.32
CA GLY A 358 7.01 11.88 13.53
C GLY A 358 6.77 12.64 12.23
N VAL A 359 7.18 13.92 12.21
CA VAL A 359 7.34 14.67 10.97
C VAL A 359 8.36 13.94 10.12
N LEU A 360 7.96 13.55 8.91
CA LEU A 360 8.78 12.73 8.05
C LEU A 360 9.92 13.57 7.49
N HIS A 361 11.12 13.55 8.06
CA HIS A 361 12.27 14.24 7.47
C HIS A 361 13.06 13.35 6.53
N ARG A 362 12.90 12.03 6.67
CA ARG A 362 13.56 11.03 5.84
C ARG A 362 12.76 9.74 5.75
N ALA A 363 12.79 9.11 4.58
CA ALA A 363 12.23 7.81 4.33
C ALA A 363 13.05 7.09 3.24
N PRO A 364 13.45 5.84 3.46
CA PRO A 364 13.86 5.01 2.35
C PRO A 364 12.67 4.67 1.45
N ILE A 365 12.89 4.81 0.13
CA ILE A 365 11.89 4.63 -0.92
C ILE A 365 12.48 3.67 -1.97
N GLY A 366 11.72 2.64 -2.33
CA GLY A 366 12.14 1.57 -3.21
C GLY A 366 11.82 0.18 -2.64
N ILE A 367 12.44 -0.84 -3.22
CA ILE A 367 12.29 -2.23 -2.79
C ILE A 367 13.32 -2.49 -1.70
N PHE A 368 12.86 -2.78 -0.48
CA PHE A 368 13.72 -3.12 0.66
C PHE A 368 14.20 -4.56 0.59
N ARG A 369 13.32 -5.45 0.14
CA ARG A 369 13.52 -6.89 0.12
C ARG A 369 12.74 -7.51 -1.02
N ASP A 370 13.35 -8.46 -1.71
CA ASP A 370 12.79 -9.30 -2.76
C ASP A 370 13.58 -10.61 -2.76
N VAL A 371 13.08 -11.65 -2.10
CA VAL A 371 13.79 -12.93 -1.94
C VAL A 371 12.87 -14.11 -2.22
N GLU A 372 13.42 -15.15 -2.83
CA GLU A 372 12.67 -16.37 -3.10
C GLU A 372 12.43 -17.18 -1.82
N ALA A 373 11.21 -17.65 -1.63
CA ALA A 373 10.85 -18.68 -0.65
C ALA A 373 9.62 -19.46 -1.15
N PRO A 374 9.37 -20.69 -0.67
CA PRO A 374 8.17 -21.44 -1.04
C PRO A 374 6.89 -20.65 -0.76
N ALA A 375 5.98 -20.58 -1.73
CA ALA A 375 4.68 -19.97 -1.53
C ALA A 375 3.70 -20.97 -0.89
N TYR A 376 2.96 -20.53 0.12
CA TYR A 376 2.08 -21.42 0.90
C TYR A 376 1.01 -22.10 0.04
N ASP A 377 0.41 -21.37 -0.89
CA ASP A 377 -0.67 -21.86 -1.73
C ASP A 377 -0.19 -22.93 -2.73
N ASP A 378 1.07 -22.87 -3.17
CA ASP A 378 1.69 -23.95 -3.95
C ASP A 378 1.84 -25.22 -3.13
N LEU A 379 2.41 -25.12 -1.94
CA LEU A 379 2.60 -26.24 -1.02
C LEU A 379 1.25 -26.87 -0.62
N ALA A 380 0.23 -26.05 -0.38
CA ALA A 380 -1.12 -26.52 -0.07
C ALA A 380 -1.73 -27.29 -1.24
N ARG A 381 -1.59 -26.80 -2.48
CA ARG A 381 -2.06 -27.51 -3.68
C ARG A 381 -1.30 -28.81 -3.92
N GLU A 382 0.02 -28.82 -3.70
CA GLU A 382 0.84 -30.03 -3.79
C GLU A 382 0.36 -31.09 -2.79
N GLN A 383 0.10 -30.69 -1.54
CA GLN A 383 -0.44 -31.60 -0.52
C GLN A 383 -1.77 -32.21 -0.94
N VAL A 384 -2.69 -31.43 -1.53
CA VAL A 384 -3.96 -31.93 -2.06
C VAL A 384 -3.72 -32.91 -3.22
N LYS A 385 -2.85 -32.58 -4.18
CA LYS A 385 -2.50 -33.47 -5.31
C LYS A 385 -1.95 -34.81 -4.82
N LEU A 386 -1.09 -34.80 -3.81
CA LEU A 386 -0.53 -36.02 -3.19
C LEU A 386 -1.61 -36.86 -2.48
N ALA A 387 -2.55 -36.21 -1.79
CA ALA A 387 -3.64 -36.90 -1.10
C ALA A 387 -4.62 -37.57 -2.09
N SER A 388 -5.06 -36.84 -3.13
CA SER A 388 -6.00 -37.36 -4.13
C SER A 388 -5.40 -38.46 -5.01
N ALA A 389 -4.07 -38.59 -5.09
CA ALA A 389 -3.43 -39.69 -5.81
C ALA A 389 -3.58 -41.06 -5.11
N GLN A 390 -4.06 -41.12 -3.86
CA GLN A 390 -4.12 -42.34 -3.05
C GLN A 390 -5.46 -43.10 -3.14
N GLY A 391 -6.46 -42.61 -3.88
CA GLY A 391 -7.74 -43.32 -4.06
C GLY A 391 -8.89 -42.41 -4.50
N SER A 392 -10.10 -42.99 -4.61
CA SER A 392 -11.33 -42.25 -4.93
C SER A 392 -11.82 -41.48 -3.70
N ASP A 393 -11.96 -40.16 -3.83
CA ASP A 393 -12.47 -39.26 -2.78
C ASP A 393 -13.92 -39.60 -2.36
N ASP A 394 -14.72 -40.20 -3.24
CA ASP A 394 -16.15 -40.46 -2.99
C ASP A 394 -16.40 -41.56 -1.95
N ASP A 395 -15.68 -42.69 -2.04
CA ASP A 395 -15.82 -43.79 -1.08
C ASP A 395 -15.28 -43.38 0.30
N ALA A 396 -14.20 -42.60 0.32
CA ALA A 396 -13.61 -42.06 1.54
C ALA A 396 -14.53 -41.02 2.20
N LEU A 397 -15.12 -40.11 1.43
CA LEU A 397 -16.09 -39.13 1.91
C LEU A 397 -17.35 -39.82 2.44
N GLN A 398 -17.87 -40.81 1.72
CA GLN A 398 -19.06 -41.55 2.14
C GLN A 398 -18.80 -42.31 3.45
N ALA A 399 -17.60 -42.88 3.62
CA ALA A 399 -17.19 -43.52 4.88
C ALA A 399 -17.04 -42.53 6.04
N LEU A 400 -16.59 -41.30 5.80
CA LEU A 400 -16.50 -40.24 6.80
C LEU A 400 -17.89 -39.76 7.24
N VAL A 401 -18.77 -39.46 6.27
CA VAL A 401 -20.15 -39.01 6.52
C VAL A 401 -20.98 -40.10 7.21
N ALA A 402 -20.83 -41.35 6.79
CA ALA A 402 -21.45 -42.51 7.44
C ALA A 402 -20.66 -43.02 8.66
N GLY A 403 -19.61 -42.29 9.07
CA GLY A 403 -18.70 -42.64 10.14
C GLY A 403 -19.38 -42.72 11.51
N ARG A 404 -18.65 -43.27 12.49
CA ARG A 404 -19.18 -43.53 13.84
C ARG A 404 -19.23 -42.28 14.72
N ASP A 405 -18.60 -41.18 14.29
CA ASP A 405 -18.49 -39.93 15.04
C ASP A 405 -19.73 -39.03 14.83
N THR A 406 -20.88 -39.49 15.32
CA THR A 406 -22.10 -38.68 15.36
C THR A 406 -22.37 -38.20 16.78
N TRP A 407 -22.85 -36.96 16.93
CA TRP A 407 -23.39 -36.47 18.19
C TRP A 407 -24.89 -36.20 18.03
N THR A 408 -25.69 -36.66 18.99
CA THR A 408 -27.12 -36.38 19.03
C THR A 408 -27.35 -35.08 19.78
N VAL A 409 -28.00 -34.10 19.15
CA VAL A 409 -28.46 -32.89 19.84
C VAL A 409 -29.79 -33.22 20.53
N VAL A 410 -29.77 -33.27 21.86
CA VAL A 410 -30.98 -33.46 22.66
C VAL A 410 -31.64 -32.09 22.83
N GLY A 411 -32.86 -31.96 22.31
CA GLY A 411 -33.66 -30.73 22.34
C GLY A 411 -34.31 -30.43 23.69
#